data_AF-A0A6V7XVT4-F1
#
_entry.id   AF-A0A6V7XVT4-F1
#
_cell.length_a   1.000
_cell.length_b   1.000
_cell.length_c   1.000
_cell.angle_alpha   90.00
_cell.angle_beta   90.00
_cell.angle_gamma   90.00
#
_symmetry.space_group_name_H-M   'P 1'
#
loop_
_entity.id
_entity.type
_entity.pdbx_description
1 polymer ?
#
loop_
_entity_poly.entity_id
_entity_poly.type
_entity_poly.pdbx_seq_one_letter_code
_entity_poly.pdbx_strand_id
1 'polypeptide(L)'
;MWKNSCLLTRLVAVSLNASESAGTIIKCVMTSGDLKIVDKNLDGLKKDLQTEADRSAQAAIEMKLISAFGNKLQIVGEEELPLSYSQTSQDEHRGFELSESMRKVLLVDKCVQEDLRSLNIEDVVYF
;
A
#
# COMPACT_ATOMS: atom_id res chain seq x y z
N MET A 1 11.13 -7.31 17.05
CA MET A 1 11.23 -7.71 15.63
C MET A 1 11.15 -6.50 14.74
N TRP A 2 9.99 -5.84 14.61
CA TRP A 2 9.82 -4.64 13.76
C TRP A 2 10.94 -3.59 13.89
N LYS A 3 11.16 -3.03 15.09
CA LYS A 3 12.17 -1.97 15.31
C LYS A 3 13.63 -2.37 15.02
N ASN A 4 13.92 -3.68 14.97
CA ASN A 4 15.27 -4.20 14.79
C ASN A 4 15.53 -4.69 13.35
N SER A 5 14.49 -4.75 12.51
CA SER A 5 14.61 -5.11 11.10
C SER A 5 14.99 -3.89 10.27
N CYS A 6 15.77 -4.10 9.21
CA CYS A 6 16.15 -3.01 8.30
C CYS A 6 14.92 -2.47 7.56
N LEU A 7 15.06 -1.29 6.96
CA LEU A 7 13.96 -0.64 6.25
C LEU A 7 13.36 -1.54 5.15
N LEU A 8 14.21 -2.17 4.34
CA LEU A 8 13.76 -3.02 3.24
C LEU A 8 12.84 -4.16 3.72
N THR A 9 13.24 -4.90 4.76
CA THR A 9 12.41 -6.00 5.29
C THR A 9 11.09 -5.49 5.85
N ARG A 10 11.10 -4.34 6.53
CA ARG A 10 9.86 -3.71 7.03
C ARG A 10 8.95 -3.31 5.88
N LEU A 11 9.49 -2.72 4.82
CA LEU A 11 8.73 -2.31 3.64
C LEU A 11 8.08 -3.51 2.98
N VAL A 12 8.84 -4.58 2.71
CA VAL A 12 8.32 -5.83 2.13
C VAL A 12 7.23 -6.45 3.02
N ALA A 13 7.41 -6.41 4.34
CA ALA A 13 6.39 -6.91 5.27
C ALA A 13 5.08 -6.12 5.14
N VAL A 14 5.14 -4.78 5.10
CA VAL A 14 3.95 -3.94 4.91
C VAL A 14 3.34 -4.15 3.53
N SER A 15 4.14 -4.24 2.47
CA SER A 15 3.67 -4.53 1.11
C SER A 15 2.86 -5.82 1.06
N LEU A 16 3.35 -6.90 1.67
CA LEU A 16 2.62 -8.16 1.74
C LEU A 16 1.23 -7.97 2.38
N ASN A 17 1.18 -7.30 3.53
CA ASN A 17 -0.09 -7.06 4.22
C ASN A 17 -1.02 -6.09 3.46
N ALA A 18 -0.45 -5.12 2.75
CA ALA A 18 -1.17 -4.19 1.89
C ALA A 18 -1.79 -4.92 0.70
N SER A 19 -1.02 -5.79 0.03
CA SER A 19 -1.50 -6.63 -1.07
C SER A 19 -2.60 -7.60 -0.63
N GLU A 20 -2.50 -8.20 0.56
CA GLU A 20 -3.56 -9.05 1.13
C GLU A 20 -4.89 -8.28 1.30
N SER A 21 -4.79 -7.03 1.78
CA SER A 21 -5.95 -6.18 2.01
C SER A 21 -6.55 -5.67 0.70
N ALA A 22 -5.71 -5.22 -0.24
CA ALA A 22 -6.11 -4.85 -1.59
C ALA A 22 -6.82 -6.01 -2.30
N GLY A 23 -6.27 -7.22 -2.24
CA GLY A 23 -6.88 -8.41 -2.82
C GLY A 23 -8.26 -8.75 -2.21
N THR A 24 -8.45 -8.48 -0.93
CA THR A 24 -9.76 -8.63 -0.28
C THR A 24 -10.76 -7.59 -0.78
N ILE A 25 -10.34 -6.33 -0.89
CA ILE A 25 -11.15 -5.22 -1.41
C ILE A 25 -11.58 -5.48 -2.86
N ILE A 26 -10.65 -5.89 -3.72
CA ILE A 26 -10.93 -6.22 -5.13
C ILE A 26 -11.99 -7.33 -5.21
N LYS A 27 -11.87 -8.38 -4.40
CA LYS A 27 -12.88 -9.45 -4.33
C LYS A 27 -14.24 -8.89 -3.88
N CYS A 28 -14.27 -8.04 -2.86
CA CYS A 28 -15.51 -7.42 -2.39
C CYS A 28 -16.20 -6.60 -3.49
N VAL A 29 -15.46 -5.76 -4.22
CA VAL A 29 -15.99 -4.99 -5.36
C VAL A 29 -16.49 -5.93 -6.46
N MET A 30 -15.73 -6.97 -6.80
CA MET A 30 -16.17 -7.95 -7.80
C MET A 30 -17.46 -8.66 -7.39
N THR A 31 -17.60 -9.03 -6.11
CA THR A 31 -18.80 -9.69 -5.59
C THR A 31 -20.00 -8.76 -5.41
N SER A 32 -19.79 -7.45 -5.30
CA SER A 32 -20.90 -6.49 -5.18
C SER A 32 -21.69 -6.36 -6.48
N GLY A 33 -21.08 -6.70 -7.62
CA GLY A 33 -21.66 -6.60 -8.96
C GLY A 33 -21.68 -5.18 -9.54
N ASP A 34 -21.31 -4.16 -8.76
CA ASP A 34 -21.19 -2.77 -9.20
C ASP A 34 -19.73 -2.33 -9.20
N LEU A 35 -19.12 -2.34 -10.39
CA LEU A 35 -17.71 -1.99 -10.59
C LEU A 35 -17.44 -0.48 -10.61
N LYS A 36 -18.50 0.36 -10.71
CA LYS A 36 -18.40 1.83 -10.83
C LYS A 36 -17.28 2.28 -11.77
N ILE A 37 -17.35 1.79 -13.02
CA ILE A 37 -16.37 2.05 -14.07
C ILE A 37 -16.40 3.54 -14.44
N VAL A 38 -15.22 4.14 -14.53
CA VAL A 38 -14.94 5.49 -15.00
C VAL A 38 -14.02 5.39 -16.21
N ASP A 39 -14.31 6.12 -17.29
CA ASP A 39 -13.36 6.30 -18.40
C ASP A 39 -12.58 7.58 -18.15
N LYS A 40 -11.27 7.45 -17.91
CA LYS A 40 -10.35 8.55 -17.61
C LYS A 40 -9.98 9.35 -18.87
N ASN A 41 -10.23 8.81 -20.07
CA ASN A 41 -9.86 9.51 -21.28
C ASN A 41 -10.85 10.62 -21.65
N LEU A 42 -10.33 11.85 -21.76
CA LEU A 42 -11.08 13.06 -22.12
C LEU A 42 -11.26 13.25 -23.63
N ASP A 43 -10.44 12.62 -24.47
CA ASP A 43 -10.45 12.83 -25.94
C ASP A 43 -11.22 11.73 -26.70
N GLY A 44 -11.63 10.65 -26.02
CA GLY A 44 -12.41 9.53 -26.58
C GLY A 44 -11.66 8.67 -27.61
N LEU A 45 -10.37 8.89 -27.83
CA LEU A 45 -9.58 8.17 -28.84
C LEU A 45 -9.13 6.78 -28.37
N LYS A 46 -9.03 6.58 -27.05
CA LYS A 46 -8.64 5.31 -26.42
C LYS A 46 -9.39 5.13 -25.11
N LYS A 47 -9.99 3.97 -24.86
CA LYS A 47 -10.59 3.70 -23.54
C LYS A 47 -9.49 3.63 -22.48
N ASP A 48 -9.66 4.40 -21.40
CA ASP A 48 -8.79 4.36 -20.23
C ASP A 48 -9.64 4.08 -18.99
N LEU A 49 -10.03 2.81 -18.82
CA LEU A 49 -11.03 2.42 -17.84
C LEU A 49 -10.41 2.23 -16.46
N GLN A 50 -11.06 2.80 -15.45
CA GLN A 50 -10.76 2.65 -14.03
C GLN A 50 -12.01 2.14 -13.30
N THR A 51 -11.85 1.24 -12.34
CA THR A 51 -12.95 0.71 -11.51
C THR A 51 -12.87 1.16 -10.06
N GLU A 52 -13.92 0.88 -9.28
CA GLU A 52 -13.89 1.03 -7.82
C GLU A 52 -12.81 0.17 -7.16
N ALA A 53 -12.48 -0.97 -7.77
CA ALA A 53 -11.47 -1.87 -7.26
C ALA A 53 -10.08 -1.23 -7.31
N ASP A 54 -9.75 -0.54 -8.41
CA ASP A 54 -8.47 0.13 -8.61
C ASP A 54 -8.27 1.24 -7.58
N ARG A 55 -9.25 2.15 -7.48
CA ARG A 55 -9.23 3.27 -6.51
C ARG A 55 -9.15 2.78 -5.07
N SER A 56 -10.00 1.81 -4.70
CA SER A 56 -10.06 1.32 -3.32
C SER A 56 -8.83 0.51 -2.91
N ALA A 57 -8.27 -0.28 -3.84
CA ALA A 57 -7.05 -1.03 -3.61
C ALA A 57 -5.85 -0.10 -3.41
N GLN A 58 -5.67 0.89 -4.28
CA GLN A 58 -4.58 1.86 -4.15
C GLN A 58 -4.70 2.64 -2.83
N ALA A 59 -5.89 3.15 -2.50
CA ALA A 59 -6.13 3.87 -1.25
C ALA A 59 -5.77 3.04 0.00
N ALA A 60 -6.11 1.74 0.00
CA ALA A 60 -5.79 0.85 1.10
C ALA A 60 -4.28 0.55 1.22
N ILE A 61 -3.57 0.49 0.10
CA ILE A 61 -2.12 0.33 0.06
C ILE A 61 -1.44 1.58 0.61
N GLU A 62 -1.79 2.76 0.07
CA GLU A 62 -1.25 4.06 0.51
C GLU A 62 -1.45 4.26 2.01
N MET A 63 -2.66 4.01 2.51
CA MET A 63 -2.98 4.17 3.93
C MET A 63 -2.11 3.29 4.84
N LYS A 64 -1.82 2.04 4.45
CA LYS A 64 -0.95 1.15 5.23
C LYS A 64 0.50 1.56 5.21
N LEU A 65 1.00 2.00 4.05
CA LEU A 65 2.36 2.50 3.91
C LEU A 65 2.56 3.78 4.72
N ILE A 66 1.62 4.74 4.61
CA ILE A 66 1.64 5.98 5.38
C ILE A 66 1.52 5.71 6.88
N SER A 67 0.66 4.76 7.29
CA SER A 67 0.55 4.38 8.71
C SER A 67 1.86 3.78 9.27
N ALA A 68 2.60 3.03 8.45
CA ALA A 68 3.83 2.37 8.88
C ALA A 68 5.08 3.27 8.83
N PHE A 69 5.16 4.16 7.84
CA PHE A 69 6.37 4.94 7.52
C PHE A 69 6.17 6.46 7.57
N GLY A 70 4.96 6.93 7.80
CA GLY A 70 4.58 8.33 7.74
C GLY A 70 4.63 8.89 6.32
N ASN A 71 4.47 10.21 6.21
CA ASN A 71 4.46 10.92 4.93
C ASN A 71 5.85 11.12 4.29
N LYS A 72 6.90 10.49 4.85
CA LYS A 72 8.26 10.59 4.31
C LYS A 72 8.52 9.61 3.17
N LEU A 73 7.77 8.51 3.11
CA LEU A 73 7.87 7.57 2.01
C LEU A 73 7.24 8.21 0.77
N GLN A 74 8.01 8.30 -0.31
CA GLN A 74 7.46 8.71 -1.60
C GLN A 74 6.69 7.53 -2.21
N ILE A 75 5.40 7.74 -2.48
CA ILE A 75 4.51 6.76 -3.10
C ILE A 75 4.02 7.33 -4.43
N VAL A 76 4.09 6.53 -5.49
CA VAL A 76 3.65 6.87 -6.84
C VAL A 76 2.58 5.85 -7.25
N GLY A 77 1.31 6.23 -7.10
CA GLY A 77 0.19 5.42 -7.57
C GLY A 77 -0.23 5.79 -9.00
N GLU A 78 -0.93 4.87 -9.67
CA GLU A 78 -1.51 5.11 -11.00
C GLU A 78 -2.70 6.06 -10.94
N GLU A 79 -3.55 5.89 -9.92
CA GLU A 79 -4.83 6.57 -9.83
C GLU A 79 -4.73 7.91 -9.10
N GLU A 80 -5.35 8.93 -9.67
CA GLU A 80 -5.61 10.19 -8.97
C GLU A 80 -6.77 9.98 -7.97
N LEU A 81 -6.42 9.68 -6.72
CA LEU A 81 -7.41 9.38 -5.68
C LEU A 81 -8.17 10.66 -5.24
N PRO A 82 -9.51 10.64 -5.25
CA PRO A 82 -10.30 11.73 -4.66
C PRO A 82 -10.06 11.86 -3.15
N LEU A 83 -10.27 13.07 -2.61
CA LEU A 83 -10.22 13.34 -1.16
C LEU A 83 -11.18 12.45 -0.33
N SER A 84 -12.18 11.83 -0.94
CA SER A 84 -13.05 10.86 -0.25
C SER A 84 -12.31 9.61 0.20
N TYR A 85 -11.20 9.24 -0.46
CA TYR A 85 -10.35 8.11 -0.09
C TYR A 85 -9.27 8.50 0.93
N SER A 86 -8.99 9.79 1.10
CA SER A 86 -8.13 10.29 2.18
C SER A 86 -8.89 10.34 3.50
N GLN A 87 -9.33 9.19 4.00
CA GLN A 87 -9.74 9.07 5.41
C GLN A 87 -8.52 8.65 6.22
N THR A 88 -7.68 9.62 6.58
CA THR A 88 -6.87 9.51 7.79
C THR A 88 -7.85 9.61 8.95
N SER A 89 -8.34 8.47 9.43
CA SER A 89 -8.85 8.45 10.80
C SER A 89 -7.71 8.99 11.67
N GLN A 90 -7.96 10.12 12.33
CA GLN A 90 -7.04 10.74 13.30
C GLN A 90 -6.87 9.87 14.57
N ASP A 91 -7.03 8.56 14.46
CA ASP A 91 -6.60 7.61 15.46
C ASP A 91 -5.10 7.33 15.22
N GLU A 92 -4.28 8.33 15.50
CA GLU A 92 -2.81 8.22 15.62
C GLU A 92 -2.38 7.15 16.66
N HIS A 93 -3.32 6.44 17.29
CA HIS A 93 -3.12 5.54 18.42
C HIS A 93 -3.66 4.11 18.21
N ARG A 94 -4.19 3.76 17.03
CA ARG A 94 -4.43 2.33 16.74
C ARG A 94 -3.08 1.69 16.42
N GLY A 95 -2.44 1.17 17.46
CA GLY A 95 -1.11 0.57 17.39
C GLY A 95 -0.99 -0.36 16.17
N PHE A 96 0.02 -0.10 15.35
CA PHE A 96 0.36 -0.92 14.20
C PHE A 96 0.62 -2.36 14.67
N GLU A 97 -0.35 -3.25 14.44
CA GLU A 97 -0.25 -4.65 14.80
C GLU A 97 0.39 -5.44 13.66
N LEU A 98 1.44 -6.20 13.98
CA LEU A 98 2.05 -7.10 13.02
C LEU A 98 1.12 -8.27 12.74
N SER A 99 0.80 -8.52 11.47
CA SER A 99 0.14 -9.77 11.06
C SER A 99 1.10 -10.97 11.19
N GLU A 100 0.57 -12.19 11.11
CA GLU A 100 1.42 -13.39 11.04
C GLU A 100 2.28 -13.41 9.76
N SER A 101 1.71 -13.01 8.62
CA SER A 101 2.41 -12.92 7.33
C SER A 101 3.61 -11.95 7.41
N MET A 102 3.42 -10.79 8.03
CA MET A 102 4.48 -9.82 8.28
C MET A 102 5.58 -10.38 9.18
N ARG A 103 5.22 -11.07 10.28
CA ARG A 103 6.21 -11.68 11.17
C ARG A 103 7.12 -12.67 10.43
N LYS A 104 6.57 -13.46 9.50
CA LYS A 104 7.35 -14.39 8.66
C LYS A 104 8.36 -13.67 7.78
N VAL A 105 7.97 -12.55 7.16
CA VAL A 105 8.90 -11.71 6.39
C VAL A 105 10.01 -11.15 7.29
N LEU A 106 9.67 -10.66 8.48
CA LEU A 106 10.66 -10.11 9.41
C LEU A 106 11.68 -11.15 9.91
N LEU A 107 11.35 -12.45 9.88
CA LEU A 107 12.29 -13.52 10.27
C LEU A 107 13.45 -13.71 9.28
N VAL A 108 13.26 -13.31 8.01
CA VAL A 108 14.30 -13.40 6.99
C VAL A 108 15.15 -12.12 6.89
N ASP A 109 14.96 -11.16 7.81
CA ASP A 109 15.74 -9.91 7.85
C ASP A 109 17.26 -10.16 7.87
N LYS A 110 17.70 -11.20 8.58
CA LYS A 110 19.11 -11.60 8.66
C LYS A 110 19.73 -12.03 7.31
N CYS A 111 18.91 -12.27 6.30
CA CYS A 111 19.36 -12.66 4.96
C CYS A 111 19.53 -11.46 4.01
N VAL A 112 19.17 -10.24 4.44
CA VAL A 112 19.35 -9.03 3.64
C VAL A 112 20.83 -8.66 3.58
N GLN A 113 21.34 -8.44 2.37
CA GLN A 113 22.72 -8.01 2.10
C GLN A 113 23.04 -6.70 2.83
N GLU A 114 24.25 -6.59 3.37
CA GLU A 114 24.69 -5.44 4.18
C GLU A 114 24.46 -4.09 3.51
N ASP A 115 24.79 -3.96 2.22
CA ASP A 115 24.63 -2.72 1.45
C ASP A 115 23.17 -2.25 1.36
N LEU A 116 22.20 -3.17 1.47
CA LEU A 116 20.76 -2.87 1.48
C LEU A 116 20.23 -2.58 2.89
N ARG A 117 21.00 -2.88 3.94
CA ARG A 117 20.57 -2.62 5.34
C ARG A 117 20.68 -1.15 5.71
N SER A 118 21.54 -0.38 5.04
CA SER A 118 21.78 1.05 5.28
C SER A 118 20.80 1.99 4.58
N LEU A 119 19.81 1.46 3.85
CA LEU A 119 18.80 2.27 3.17
C LEU A 119 17.96 3.08 4.16
N ASN A 120 17.76 4.35 3.83
CA ASN A 120 16.85 5.27 4.52
C ASN A 120 15.56 5.42 3.72
N ILE A 121 14.53 6.00 4.35
CA ILE A 121 13.21 6.11 3.72
C ILE A 121 13.22 7.02 2.50
N GLU A 122 14.12 8.00 2.51
CA GLU A 122 14.37 8.95 1.42
C GLU A 122 15.08 8.31 0.22
N ASP A 123 15.72 7.15 0.39
CA ASP A 123 16.39 6.41 -0.68
C ASP A 123 15.41 5.53 -1.50
N VAL A 124 14.13 5.50 -1.12
CA VAL A 124 13.13 4.57 -1.64
C VAL A 124 11.95 5.32 -2.25
N VAL A 125 11.61 4.95 -3.48
CA VAL A 125 10.33 5.29 -4.11
C VAL A 125 9.49 4.03 -4.20
N TYR A 126 8.27 4.09 -3.68
CA TYR A 126 7.29 3.03 -3.79
C TYR A 126 6.40 3.27 -5.00
N PHE A 127 6.25 2.26 -5.85
CA PHE A 127 5.37 2.25 -7.01
C PHE A 127 4.29 1.19 -6.81
#